data_AF-A0A830BMU9-F1
#
_entry.id   AF-A0A830BMU9-F1
#
_cell.length_a   1.000
_cell.length_b   1.000
_cell.length_c   1.000
_cell.angle_alpha   90.00
_cell.angle_beta   90.00
_cell.angle_gamma   90.00
#
_symmetry.space_group_name_H-M   'P 1'
#
loop_
_entity.id
_entity.type
_entity.pdbx_description
1 polymer ?
#
loop_
_entity_poly.entity_id
_entity_poly.type
_entity_poly.pdbx_seq_one_letter_code
_entity_poly.pdbx_strand_id
1 'polypeptide(L)'
;MYAHVQGAVGAMDGSLIPAHVASHRRNAYRCRKGFVSQNVLAICDFDMMLIYVYEGWEGSACDAHVLYDAIRSDQRFPYPPEGSFYYFVVA
;
A
#
# COMPACT_ATOMS: atom_id res chain seq x y z
N MET A 1 4.83 11.39 19.43
CA MET A 1 3.55 10.93 20.02
C MET A 1 2.49 11.17 18.96
N TYR A 2 2.09 10.15 18.21
CA TYR A 2 1.03 10.30 17.21
C TYR A 2 -0.26 10.64 17.95
N ALA A 3 -0.96 11.68 17.52
CA ALA A 3 -2.27 12.00 18.07
C ALA A 3 -3.21 10.83 17.75
N HIS A 4 -3.66 10.13 18.79
CA HIS A 4 -4.65 9.06 18.64
C HIS A 4 -5.97 9.69 18.26
N VAL A 5 -6.29 9.64 16.97
CA VAL A 5 -7.62 9.99 16.52
C VAL A 5 -8.55 8.84 16.86
N GLN A 6 -9.68 9.17 17.48
CA GLN A 6 -10.65 8.19 17.94
C GLN A 6 -11.17 7.34 16.77
N GLY A 7 -11.12 6.02 16.91
CA GLY A 7 -11.58 5.05 15.91
C GLY A 7 -10.54 4.63 14.87
N ALA A 8 -9.37 5.28 14.83
CA ALA A 8 -8.29 4.78 13.98
C ALA A 8 -7.59 3.58 14.62
N VAL A 9 -7.22 2.59 13.82
CA VAL A 9 -6.51 1.38 14.27
C VAL A 9 -5.11 1.24 13.68
N GLY A 10 -4.74 2.13 12.76
CA GLY A 10 -3.46 2.10 12.07
C GLY A 10 -3.41 3.04 10.88
N ALA A 11 -2.39 2.89 10.05
CA ALA A 11 -2.21 3.63 8.81
C ALA A 11 -1.94 2.68 7.64
N MET A 12 -2.31 3.10 6.44
CA MET A 12 -2.05 2.43 5.18
C MET A 12 -1.52 3.42 4.14
N ASP A 13 -0.57 2.99 3.33
CA ASP A 13 0.05 3.82 2.29
C ASP A 13 0.58 2.95 1.13
N GLY A 14 0.68 3.55 -0.05
CA GLY A 14 1.39 3.00 -1.20
C GLY A 14 2.89 3.30 -1.13
N SER A 15 3.72 2.26 -1.13
CA SER A 15 5.17 2.37 -1.06
C SER A 15 5.83 1.86 -2.34
N LEU A 16 6.59 2.74 -3.00
CA LEU A 16 7.36 2.38 -4.18
C LEU A 16 8.68 1.69 -3.80
N ILE A 17 8.76 0.38 -4.01
CA ILE A 17 9.95 -0.42 -3.75
C ILE A 17 10.71 -0.65 -5.07
N PRO A 18 12.03 -0.37 -5.16
CA PRO A 18 12.82 -0.66 -6.34
C PRO A 18 12.67 -2.12 -6.80
N ALA A 19 12.51 -2.33 -8.10
CA ALA A 19 12.25 -3.64 -8.66
C ALA A 19 13.08 -3.90 -9.91
N HIS A 20 13.37 -5.18 -10.15
CA HIS A 20 13.99 -5.66 -11.38
C HIS A 20 12.97 -6.44 -12.19
N VAL A 21 12.65 -5.96 -13.39
CA VAL A 21 11.69 -6.61 -14.29
C VAL A 21 12.27 -6.77 -15.70
N ALA A 22 11.69 -7.70 -16.46
CA ALA A 22 12.03 -7.91 -17.86
C ALA A 22 11.89 -6.62 -18.67
N SER A 23 12.77 -6.43 -19.67
CA SER A 23 12.87 -5.17 -20.43
C SER A 23 11.53 -4.72 -21.04
N HIS A 24 10.70 -5.64 -21.51
CA HIS A 24 9.39 -5.34 -22.10
C HIS A 24 8.35 -4.82 -21.09
N ARG A 25 8.54 -5.05 -19.78
CA ARG A 25 7.64 -4.55 -18.72
C ARG A 25 8.13 -3.27 -18.05
N ARG A 26 9.37 -2.84 -18.30
CA ARG A 26 10.00 -1.71 -17.59
C ARG A 26 9.20 -0.41 -17.66
N ASN A 27 8.49 -0.17 -18.77
CA ASN A 27 7.67 1.04 -18.92
C ASN A 27 6.52 1.08 -17.92
N ALA A 28 5.84 -0.04 -17.68
CA ALA A 28 4.76 -0.12 -16.69
C ALA A 28 5.32 0.02 -15.26
N TYR A 29 6.47 -0.61 -14.96
CA TYR A 29 7.07 -0.52 -13.63
C TYR A 29 7.79 0.81 -13.36
N ARG A 30 7.86 1.73 -14.32
CA ARG A 30 8.53 3.01 -14.12
C ARG A 30 7.63 3.94 -13.33
N CYS A 31 8.04 4.30 -12.12
CA CYS A 31 7.29 5.25 -11.30
C CYS A 31 7.49 6.70 -11.76
N ARG A 32 6.70 7.61 -11.18
CA ARG A 32 6.80 9.06 -11.41
C ARG A 32 8.18 9.64 -11.08
N LYS A 33 8.93 9.00 -10.17
CA LYS A 33 10.31 9.40 -9.80
C LYS A 33 11.36 8.89 -10.80
N GLY A 34 10.94 8.19 -11.86
CA GLY A 34 11.77 7.85 -13.01
C GLY A 34 12.52 6.53 -12.91
N PHE A 35 12.49 5.83 -11.78
CA PHE A 35 13.10 4.52 -11.58
C PHE A 35 12.08 3.38 -11.71
N VAL A 36 12.59 2.14 -11.87
CA VAL A 36 11.76 0.93 -11.96
C VAL A 36 11.44 0.44 -10.54
N SER A 37 10.16 0.26 -10.25
CA SER A 37 9.65 -0.08 -8.92
C SER A 37 8.36 -0.87 -9.01
N GLN A 38 8.02 -1.57 -7.93
CA GLN A 38 6.67 -2.03 -7.65
C GLN A 38 5.99 -1.08 -6.67
N ASN A 39 4.68 -0.92 -6.80
CA ASN A 39 3.87 -0.27 -5.79
C ASN A 39 3.36 -1.33 -4.81
N VAL A 40 3.65 -1.14 -3.53
CA VAL A 40 3.27 -2.07 -2.46
C VAL A 40 2.38 -1.32 -1.48
N LEU A 41 1.15 -1.81 -1.28
CA LEU A 41 0.32 -1.31 -0.21
C LEU A 41 0.79 -1.93 1.11
N ALA A 42 1.10 -1.10 2.08
CA ALA A 42 1.49 -1.51 3.42
C ALA A 42 0.48 -0.97 4.44
N ILE A 43 0.13 -1.77 5.45
CA ILE A 43 -0.69 -1.36 6.59
C ILE A 43 0.09 -1.62 7.86
N CYS A 44 0.15 -0.63 8.75
CA CYS A 44 0.78 -0.74 10.07
C CYS A 44 -0.17 -0.36 11.20
N ASP A 45 0.07 -0.92 12.38
CA ASP A 45 -0.57 -0.52 13.64
C ASP A 45 0.15 0.69 14.27
N PHE A 46 -0.30 1.10 15.46
CA PHE A 46 0.29 2.24 16.19
C PHE A 46 1.67 1.95 16.79
N ASP A 47 2.08 0.68 16.88
CA ASP A 47 3.43 0.27 17.25
C ASP A 47 4.38 0.29 16.03
N MET A 48 3.89 0.79 14.88
CA MET A 48 4.60 0.83 13.59
C MET A 48 4.97 -0.56 13.05
N MET A 49 4.27 -1.60 13.52
CA MET A 49 4.46 -2.95 13.02
C MET A 49 3.62 -3.13 11.76
N LEU A 50 4.24 -3.65 10.70
CA LEU A 50 3.51 -4.03 9.49
C LEU A 50 2.61 -5.22 9.79
N ILE A 51 1.31 -5.01 9.68
CA ILE A 51 0.29 -6.04 9.88
C ILE A 51 -0.21 -6.61 8.54
N TYR A 52 0.04 -5.91 7.44
CA TYR A 52 -0.30 -6.37 6.09
C TYR A 52 0.57 -5.70 5.04
N VAL A 53 0.91 -6.47 4.02
CA VAL A 53 1.68 -6.05 2.85
C VAL A 53 1.04 -6.69 1.63
N TYR A 54 0.81 -5.89 0.60
CA TYR A 54 0.27 -6.34 -0.68
C TYR A 54 1.14 -5.86 -1.83
N GLU A 55 1.84 -6.80 -2.44
CA GLU A 55 2.80 -6.58 -3.52
C GLU A 55 2.26 -6.96 -4.91
N GLY A 56 3.11 -6.79 -5.94
CA GLY A 56 2.85 -7.31 -7.29
C GLY A 56 2.36 -6.26 -8.30
N TRP A 57 2.03 -5.06 -7.85
CA TRP A 57 1.59 -3.96 -8.71
C TRP A 57 2.75 -3.18 -9.32
N GLU A 58 2.57 -2.71 -10.55
CA GLU A 58 3.58 -1.91 -11.22
C GLU A 58 3.80 -0.55 -10.53
N GLY A 59 5.02 -0.03 -10.58
CA GLY A 59 5.36 1.26 -9.97
C GLY A 59 4.65 2.47 -10.58
N SER A 60 3.97 2.33 -11.73
CA SER A 60 3.08 3.35 -12.28
C SER A 60 1.65 3.26 -11.76
N ALA A 61 1.29 2.19 -11.05
CA ALA A 61 -0.06 2.01 -10.53
C ALA A 61 -0.38 3.07 -9.47
N CYS A 62 -1.59 3.62 -9.52
CA CYS A 62 -2.10 4.53 -8.50
C CYS A 62 -2.43 3.74 -7.23
N ASP A 63 -2.15 4.30 -6.05
CA ASP A 63 -2.36 3.61 -4.77
C ASP A 63 -3.81 3.19 -4.56
N ALA A 64 -4.78 3.97 -5.06
CA ALA A 64 -6.20 3.61 -5.03
C ALA A 64 -6.50 2.32 -5.83
N HIS A 65 -5.78 2.09 -6.92
CA HIS A 65 -5.92 0.86 -7.72
C HIS A 65 -5.36 -0.35 -6.96
N VAL A 66 -4.17 -0.18 -6.36
CA VAL A 66 -3.53 -1.22 -5.53
C VAL A 66 -4.41 -1.57 -4.33
N LEU A 67 -4.99 -0.58 -3.66
CA LEU A 67 -5.94 -0.78 -2.55
C LEU A 67 -7.20 -1.51 -3.00
N TYR A 68 -7.82 -1.08 -4.10
CA TYR A 68 -9.04 -1.72 -4.59
C TYR A 68 -8.80 -3.19 -4.96
N ASP A 69 -7.66 -3.48 -5.60
CA ASP A 69 -7.31 -4.86 -5.91
C ASP A 69 -6.99 -5.68 -4.66
N ALA A 70 -6.26 -5.13 -3.68
CA ALA A 70 -6.01 -5.80 -2.41
C ALA A 70 -7.30 -6.23 -1.72
N ILE A 71 -8.28 -5.32 -1.63
CA ILE A 71 -9.61 -5.56 -1.03
C ILE A 71 -10.37 -6.67 -1.77
N ARG A 72 -10.26 -6.70 -3.10
CA ARG A 72 -11.02 -7.62 -3.97
C ARG A 72 -10.37 -9.00 -4.11
N SER A 73 -9.05 -9.04 -4.10
CA SER A 73 -8.26 -10.17 -4.57
C SER A 73 -7.54 -10.92 -3.44
N ASP A 74 -7.28 -10.29 -2.28
CA ASP A 74 -6.68 -10.97 -1.13
C ASP A 74 -7.70 -11.18 0.01
N GLN A 75 -8.01 -12.45 0.30
CA GLN A 75 -8.90 -12.83 1.40
C GLN A 75 -8.34 -12.49 2.79
N ARG A 76 -7.04 -12.18 2.88
CA ARG A 76 -6.34 -11.82 4.12
C ARG A 76 -6.31 -10.32 4.34
N PHE A 77 -6.93 -9.51 3.48
CA PHE A 77 -7.03 -8.07 3.67
C PHE A 77 -7.59 -7.78 5.08
N PRO A 78 -6.85 -7.05 5.93
CA PRO A 78 -7.25 -6.86 7.32
C PRO A 78 -8.33 -5.78 7.37
N TYR A 79 -9.60 -6.18 7.40
CA TYR A 79 -10.68 -5.22 7.61
C TYR A 79 -10.65 -4.73 9.07
N PRO A 80 -10.76 -3.41 9.30
CA PRO A 80 -10.83 -2.89 10.65
C PRO A 80 -12.13 -3.36 11.33
N PRO A 81 -12.16 -3.47 12.67
CA PRO A 81 -13.38 -3.74 13.41
C PRO A 81 -14.48 -2.72 13.08
N GLU A 82 -15.74 -3.11 13.28
CA GLU A 82 -16.88 -2.21 13.07
C GLU A 82 -16.71 -0.90 13.85
N GLY A 83 -16.97 0.23 13.18
CA GLY A 83 -16.78 1.57 13.76
C GLY A 83 -15.32 2.06 13.80
N SER A 84 -14.37 1.29 13.24
CA SER A 84 -12.95 1.65 13.16
C SER A 84 -12.45 1.79 11.72
N PHE A 85 -11.29 2.42 11.52
CA PHE A 85 -10.71 2.65 10.19
C PHE A 85 -9.17 2.73 10.19
N TYR A 86 -8.56 2.54 9.02
CA TYR A 86 -7.15 2.86 8.77
C TYR A 86 -7.01 4.26 8.16
N TYR A 87 -5.96 4.99 8.53
CA TYR A 87 -5.60 6.22 7.84
C TYR A 87 -4.98 5.93 6.49
N PHE A 88 -5.54 6.49 5.42
CA PHE A 88 -4.82 6.56 4.16
C PHE A 88 -3.83 7.72 4.22
N VAL A 89 -2.54 7.41 4.22
CA VAL A 89 -1.49 8.43 4.10
C VAL A 89 -1.31 8.71 2.61
N VAL A 90 -1.31 9.99 2.23
CA VAL A 90 -1.06 10.39 0.85
C VAL A 90 0.35 10.98 0.81
N ALA A 91 1.26 10.34 0.08
CA ALA A 91 2.66 10.75 -0.09
C ALA A 91 2.93 11.51 -1.40
#